data_AF-A0A452ZQL2-F1
#
_entry.id   AF-A0A452ZQL2-F1
#
_cell.length_a   1.000
_cell.length_b   1.000
_cell.length_c   1.000
_cell.angle_alpha   90.00
_cell.angle_beta   90.00
_cell.angle_gamma   90.00
#
_symmetry.space_group_name_H-M   'P 1'
#
loop_
_entity.id
_entity.type
_entity.pdbx_description
1 polymer ?
#
loop_
_entity_poly.entity_id
_entity_poly.type
_entity_poly.pdbx_seq_one_letter_code
_entity_poly.pdbx_strand_id
1 'polypeptide(L)'
;MVKARSQFKERSTGTNVEIEVPVPYDATNPNIRTSMGSAAYAPERDAMVWKIKSFPGGKEYMCRAEFSLPSITSEEATPEKKTPIRVKFEIPYFTVSGIQVRYLKVIEKSGYQALPWVRYITMAGEYELRLI
;
A
#
# COMPACT_ATOMS: atom_id res chain seq x y z
N MET A 1 -4.89 -16.33 0.72
CA MET A 1 -3.47 -16.05 0.42
C MET A 1 -3.41 -14.79 -0.41
N VAL A 2 -2.57 -13.82 -0.04
CA VAL A 2 -2.42 -12.52 -0.73
C VAL A 2 -1.02 -12.46 -1.34
N LYS A 3 -0.94 -12.14 -2.63
CA LYS A 3 0.33 -11.92 -3.34
C LYS A 3 0.43 -10.46 -3.73
N ALA A 4 1.55 -9.82 -3.39
CA ALA A 4 1.87 -8.47 -3.80
C ALA A 4 3.04 -8.50 -4.77
N ARG A 5 2.88 -7.90 -5.95
CA ARG A 5 3.92 -7.82 -6.99
C ARG A 5 4.17 -6.36 -7.35
N SER A 6 5.43 -5.93 -7.30
CA SER A 6 5.82 -4.58 -7.70
C SER A 6 5.98 -4.50 -9.22
N GLN A 7 5.03 -3.83 -9.88
CA GLN A 7 5.05 -3.61 -11.34
C GLN A 7 5.66 -2.25 -11.70
N PHE A 8 6.85 -1.96 -11.18
CA PHE A 8 7.64 -0.77 -11.54
C PHE A 8 9.11 -1.15 -11.75
N LYS A 9 9.89 -0.23 -12.29
CA LYS A 9 11.30 -0.46 -12.65
C LYS A 9 12.09 -1.01 -11.46
N GLU A 10 12.92 -2.01 -11.69
CA GLU A 10 13.72 -2.70 -10.66
C GLU A 10 14.65 -1.76 -9.87
N ARG A 11 15.14 -0.70 -10.53
CA ARG A 11 15.97 0.34 -9.91
C ARG A 11 15.22 1.22 -8.91
N SER A 12 13.89 1.20 -8.93
CA SER A 12 13.04 1.96 -8.03
C SER A 12 12.59 1.07 -6.88
N THR A 13 12.40 1.67 -5.71
CA THR A 13 12.00 0.96 -4.50
C THR A 13 10.82 1.68 -3.88
N GLY A 14 9.73 0.95 -3.66
CA GLY A 14 8.60 1.43 -2.87
C GLY A 14 8.96 1.42 -1.38
N THR A 15 8.65 2.50 -0.69
CA THR A 15 8.81 2.68 0.75
C THR A 15 7.44 2.73 1.41
N ASN A 16 7.40 2.32 2.69
CA ASN A 16 6.21 2.38 3.54
C ASN A 16 4.96 1.79 2.87
N VAL A 17 5.10 0.61 2.25
CA VAL A 17 3.98 -0.07 1.62
C VAL A 17 3.10 -0.65 2.73
N GLU A 18 1.83 -0.28 2.75
CA GLU A 18 0.81 -0.77 3.68
C GLU A 18 -0.35 -1.32 2.86
N ILE A 19 -0.62 -2.61 3.01
CA ILE A 19 -1.72 -3.31 2.34
C ILE A 19 -2.74 -3.66 3.42
N GLU A 20 -3.92 -3.07 3.32
CA GLU A 20 -5.04 -3.29 4.23
C GLU A 20 -6.02 -4.25 3.55
N VAL A 21 -6.11 -5.46 4.08
CA VAL A 21 -6.99 -6.52 3.58
C VAL A 21 -8.14 -6.66 4.56
N PRO A 22 -9.39 -6.37 4.18
CA PRO A 22 -10.52 -6.50 5.07
C PRO A 22 -10.74 -7.98 5.41
N VAL A 23 -11.10 -8.22 6.66
CA VAL A 23 -11.43 -9.54 7.17
C VAL A 23 -12.76 -9.48 7.91
N PRO A 24 -13.49 -10.60 8.03
CA PRO A 24 -14.74 -10.63 8.78
C PRO A 24 -14.55 -10.18 10.24
N TYR A 25 -15.54 -9.48 10.79
CA TYR A 25 -15.49 -8.94 12.16
C TYR A 25 -15.45 -10.03 13.25
N ASP A 26 -15.93 -11.22 12.91
CA ASP A 26 -15.97 -12.42 13.76
C ASP A 26 -14.68 -13.26 13.65
N ALA A 27 -13.72 -12.84 12.83
CA ALA A 27 -12.44 -13.53 12.66
C ALA A 27 -11.63 -13.57 13.96
N THR A 28 -11.35 -14.78 14.44
CA THR A 28 -10.59 -15.04 15.66
C THR A 28 -9.31 -15.84 15.34
N ASN A 29 -8.31 -15.76 16.23
CA ASN A 29 -7.08 -16.58 16.18
C ASN A 29 -6.24 -16.43 14.89
N PRO A 30 -5.71 -15.22 14.60
CA PRO A 30 -4.99 -14.94 13.36
C PRO A 30 -3.65 -15.69 13.31
N ASN A 31 -3.53 -16.67 12.41
CA ASN A 31 -2.26 -17.30 12.07
C ASN A 31 -1.73 -16.68 10.77
N ILE A 32 -0.78 -15.74 10.91
CA ILE A 32 -0.25 -14.95 9.79
C ILE A 32 1.20 -15.33 9.53
N ARG A 33 1.51 -15.66 8.28
CA ARG A 33 2.85 -15.95 7.75
C ARG A 33 3.12 -15.06 6.55
N THR A 34 4.11 -14.19 6.66
CA THR A 34 4.54 -13.28 5.59
C THR A 34 5.95 -13.63 5.12
N SER A 35 6.21 -13.55 3.82
CA SER A 35 7.57 -13.71 3.28
C SER A 35 8.47 -12.51 3.59
N MET A 36 7.90 -11.31 3.66
CA MET A 36 8.59 -10.05 3.93
C MET A 36 7.67 -9.06 4.63
N GLY A 37 8.26 -8.20 5.46
CA GLY A 37 7.52 -7.22 6.26
C GLY A 37 6.86 -7.84 7.50
N SER A 38 5.88 -7.13 8.06
CA SER A 38 5.10 -7.58 9.21
C SER A 38 3.61 -7.41 8.91
N ALA A 39 2.82 -8.44 9.14
CA ALA A 39 1.38 -8.37 9.05
C ALA A 39 0.76 -8.57 10.43
N ALA A 40 -0.24 -7.77 10.75
CA ALA A 40 -0.97 -7.83 12.01
C ALA A 40 -2.47 -7.71 11.73
N TYR A 41 -3.28 -8.39 12.54
CA TYR A 41 -4.71 -8.17 12.55
C TYR A 41 -5.03 -6.89 13.34
N ALA A 42 -5.85 -6.02 12.77
CA ALA A 42 -6.32 -4.76 13.36
C ALA A 42 -7.85 -4.84 13.52
N PRO A 43 -8.34 -5.36 14.66
CA PRO A 43 -9.78 -5.53 14.91
C PRO A 43 -10.55 -4.21 14.86
N GLU A 44 -9.91 -3.09 15.21
CA GLU A 44 -10.52 -1.76 15.18
C GLU A 44 -10.85 -1.26 13.76
N ARG A 45 -10.34 -1.94 12.73
CA ARG A 45 -10.59 -1.65 11.31
C ARG A 45 -11.24 -2.79 10.56
N ASP A 46 -11.57 -3.89 11.25
CA ASP A 46 -12.00 -5.15 10.64
C ASP A 46 -11.07 -5.58 9.49
N ALA A 47 -9.74 -5.41 9.68
CA ALA A 47 -8.78 -5.59 8.61
C ALA A 47 -7.45 -6.17 9.09
N MET A 48 -6.80 -6.94 8.23
CA MET A 48 -5.40 -7.31 8.36
C MET A 48 -4.54 -6.25 7.68
N VAL A 49 -3.59 -5.68 8.42
CA VAL A 49 -2.65 -4.67 7.91
C VAL A 49 -1.29 -5.32 7.68
N TRP A 50 -0.84 -5.37 6.44
CA TRP A 50 0.48 -5.85 6.04
C TRP A 50 1.40 -4.70 5.68
N LYS A 51 2.46 -4.51 6.47
CA LYS A 51 3.44 -3.43 6.31
C LYS A 51 4.76 -3.95 5.77
N ILE A 52 5.26 -3.33 4.71
CA ILE A 52 6.54 -3.64 4.06
C ILE A 52 7.33 -2.34 3.97
N LYS A 53 8.44 -2.25 4.71
CA LYS A 53 9.29 -1.04 4.76
C LYS A 53 9.93 -0.72 3.41
N SER A 54 10.39 -1.77 2.70
CA SER A 54 11.10 -1.65 1.44
C SER A 54 10.62 -2.72 0.46
N PHE A 55 10.11 -2.26 -0.68
CA PHE A 55 9.55 -3.08 -1.73
C PHE A 55 10.27 -2.74 -3.06
N PRO A 56 11.36 -3.45 -3.39
CA PRO A 56 12.06 -3.26 -4.66
C PRO A 56 11.16 -3.57 -5.87
N GLY A 57 11.38 -2.87 -6.99
CA GLY A 57 10.67 -3.14 -8.25
C GLY A 57 10.94 -4.55 -8.79
N GLY A 58 9.97 -5.15 -9.48
CA GLY A 58 10.10 -6.48 -10.08
C GLY A 58 10.05 -7.66 -9.10
N LYS A 59 9.84 -7.41 -7.80
CA LYS A 59 9.74 -8.45 -6.77
C LYS A 59 8.28 -8.86 -6.50
N GLU A 60 8.13 -10.07 -6.00
CA GLU A 60 6.88 -10.61 -5.50
C GLU A 60 7.05 -11.05 -4.04
N TYR A 61 6.10 -10.65 -3.20
CA TYR A 61 6.01 -11.08 -1.81
C TYR A 61 4.64 -11.70 -1.55
N MET A 62 4.58 -12.61 -0.58
CA MET A 62 3.38 -13.35 -0.24
C MET A 62 3.05 -13.21 1.24
N CYS A 63 1.76 -13.09 1.53
CA CYS A 63 1.18 -13.13 2.86
C CYS A 63 0.11 -14.22 2.90
N ARG A 64 0.24 -15.17 3.83
CA ARG A 64 -0.76 -16.18 4.14
C ARG A 64 -1.31 -15.87 5.51
N ALA A 65 -2.61 -15.61 5.58
CA ALA A 65 -3.33 -15.45 6.83
C ALA A 65 -4.44 -16.49 6.90
N GLU A 66 -4.53 -17.16 8.05
CA GLU A 66 -5.58 -18.10 8.39
C GLU A 66 -6.32 -17.53 9.59
N PHE A 67 -7.63 -17.39 9.46
CA PHE A 67 -8.53 -16.92 10.50
C PHE A 67 -9.52 -18.03 10.82
N SER A 68 -9.82 -18.20 12.10
CA SER A 68 -10.86 -19.10 12.56
C SER A 68 -12.16 -18.32 12.71
N LEU A 69 -13.21 -18.78 12.05
CA LEU A 69 -14.55 -18.22 12.17
C LEU A 69 -15.35 -19.04 13.19
N PRO A 70 -16.28 -18.42 13.94
CA PRO A 70 -17.21 -19.15 14.80
C PRO A 70 -18.08 -20.11 13.99
N SER A 71 -18.46 -21.24 14.58
CA SER A 71 -19.34 -22.23 13.95
C SER A 71 -20.81 -21.78 13.88
N ILE A 72 -21.18 -20.73 14.61
CA ILE A 72 -22.52 -20.15 14.64
C ILE A 72 -22.53 -18.99 13.65
N THR A 73 -23.26 -19.15 12.56
CA THR A 73 -23.58 -18.07 11.63
C THR A 73 -24.68 -17.21 12.27
N SER A 74 -24.44 -15.92 12.45
CA SER A 74 -25.51 -14.99 12.85
C SER A 74 -26.57 -14.94 11.75
N GLU A 75 -27.84 -15.14 12.09
CA GLU A 75 -28.97 -15.01 11.15
C GLU A 75 -29.12 -13.56 10.63
N GLU A 76 -28.55 -12.58 11.34
CA GLU A 76 -28.34 -11.20 10.92
C GLU A 76 -26.95 -11.00 10.28
N ALA A 77 -26.49 -11.93 9.43
CA ALA A 77 -25.31 -11.69 8.62
C ALA A 77 -25.62 -10.54 7.64
N THR A 78 -25.39 -9.29 8.09
CA THR A 78 -25.24 -8.14 7.20
C THR A 78 -24.37 -8.63 6.04
N PRO A 79 -24.81 -8.49 4.78
CA PRO A 79 -24.07 -9.03 3.64
C PRO A 79 -22.63 -8.57 3.79
N GLU A 80 -21.70 -9.54 3.87
CA GLU A 80 -20.28 -9.30 4.10
C GLU A 80 -19.92 -8.03 3.34
N LYS A 81 -19.67 -6.93 4.08
CA LYS A 81 -19.27 -5.68 3.43
C LYS A 81 -17.93 -6.01 2.83
N LYS A 82 -17.93 -6.34 1.53
CA LYS A 82 -16.74 -6.54 0.71
C LYS A 82 -16.06 -5.20 0.54
N THR A 83 -15.53 -4.68 1.65
CA THR A 83 -14.68 -3.51 1.68
C THR A 83 -13.53 -3.81 0.72
N PRO A 84 -13.11 -2.83 -0.10
CA PRO A 84 -11.98 -3.04 -0.98
C PRO A 84 -10.68 -3.17 -0.17
N ILE A 85 -9.73 -3.90 -0.73
CA ILE A 85 -8.34 -3.89 -0.28
C ILE A 85 -7.76 -2.51 -0.58
N ARG A 86 -7.20 -1.85 0.42
CA ARG A 86 -6.54 -0.55 0.25
C ARG A 86 -5.03 -0.72 0.27
N VAL A 87 -4.33 0.01 -0.59
CA VAL A 87 -2.86 0.00 -0.59
C VAL A 87 -2.33 1.42 -0.49
N LYS A 88 -1.42 1.64 0.45
CA LYS A 88 -0.62 2.85 0.54
C LYS A 88 0.82 2.51 0.20
N PHE A 89 1.47 3.37 -0.55
CA PHE A 89 2.89 3.23 -0.88
C PHE A 89 3.46 4.58 -1.28
N GLU A 90 4.77 4.71 -1.19
CA GLU A 90 5.52 5.85 -1.70
C GLU A 90 6.68 5.34 -2.56
N ILE A 91 6.95 5.96 -3.70
CA ILE A 91 8.10 5.63 -4.56
C ILE A 91 8.86 6.94 -4.82
N PRO A 92 10.01 7.15 -4.17
CA PRO A 92 10.81 8.35 -4.38
C PRO A 92 11.54 8.28 -5.73
N TYR A 93 11.79 9.45 -6.32
CA TYR A 93 12.51 9.65 -7.58
C TYR A 93 11.89 8.90 -8.79
N PHE A 94 10.60 8.59 -8.71
CA PHE A 94 9.85 7.91 -9.74
C PHE A 94 8.59 8.71 -10.09
N THR A 95 8.27 8.77 -11.38
CA THR A 95 7.06 9.40 -11.91
C THR A 95 6.29 8.38 -12.74
N VAL A 96 5.03 8.15 -12.38
CA VAL A 96 4.13 7.29 -13.16
C VAL A 96 3.64 8.01 -14.42
N SER A 97 3.34 9.30 -14.31
CA SER A 97 2.86 10.13 -15.43
C SER A 97 3.94 10.50 -16.46
N GLY A 98 5.22 10.24 -16.14
CA GLY A 98 6.34 10.69 -16.97
C GLY A 98 6.62 12.20 -16.93
N ILE A 99 5.97 12.94 -16.03
CA ILE A 99 6.20 14.38 -15.89
C ILE A 99 7.67 14.68 -15.57
N GLN A 100 8.21 15.71 -16.22
CA GLN A 100 9.56 16.19 -16.01
C GLN A 100 9.60 17.71 -16.06
N VAL A 101 9.96 18.33 -14.94
CA VAL A 101 10.25 19.76 -14.84
C VAL A 101 11.56 20.03 -15.60
N ARG A 102 11.49 20.80 -16.68
CA ARG A 102 12.66 21.12 -17.53
C ARG A 102 13.43 22.35 -17.05
N TYR A 103 12.74 23.39 -16.61
CA TYR A 103 13.35 24.61 -16.11
C TYR A 103 12.44 25.31 -15.10
N LEU A 104 13.05 26.03 -14.16
CA LEU A 104 12.38 26.97 -13.26
C LEU A 104 13.05 28.33 -13.46
N LYS A 105 12.32 29.29 -14.03
CA LYS A 105 12.84 30.65 -14.24
C LYS A 105 12.45 31.53 -13.05
N VAL A 106 13.44 32.00 -12.30
CA VAL A 106 13.27 32.98 -11.23
C VAL A 106 13.67 34.35 -11.76
N ILE A 107 12.77 35.33 -11.68
CA ILE A 107 13.01 36.70 -12.13
C ILE A 107 12.93 37.61 -10.91
N GLU A 108 14.07 38.13 -10.48
CA GLU A 108 14.19 38.98 -9.29
C GLU A 108 15.01 40.23 -9.62
N LYS A 109 14.57 41.40 -9.14
CA LYS A 109 15.18 42.70 -9.49
C LYS A 109 16.53 42.93 -8.83
N SER A 110 16.78 42.27 -7.70
CA SER A 110 18.03 42.39 -6.92
C SER A 110 19.20 41.56 -7.48
N GLY A 111 19.00 40.78 -8.55
CA GLY A 111 20.04 39.91 -9.11
C GLY A 111 20.35 38.67 -8.27
N TYR A 112 19.47 38.32 -7.33
CA TYR A 112 19.61 37.12 -6.50
C TYR A 112 19.66 35.83 -7.34
N GLN A 113 20.67 34.99 -7.08
CA GLN A 113 20.79 33.67 -7.71
C GLN A 113 20.05 32.61 -6.87
N ALA A 114 18.96 32.09 -7.43
CA ALA A 114 18.22 30.99 -6.82
C ALA A 114 18.89 29.63 -7.11
N LEU A 115 18.78 28.71 -6.15
CA LEU A 115 19.19 27.30 -6.28
C LEU A 115 17.94 26.41 -6.35
N PRO A 116 17.35 26.23 -7.54
CA PRO A 116 16.16 25.40 -7.68
C PRO A 116 16.49 23.92 -7.49
N TRP A 117 15.64 23.21 -6.76
CA TRP A 117 15.70 21.76 -6.61
C TRP A 117 14.33 21.14 -6.89
N VAL A 118 14.33 19.89 -7.36
CA VAL A 118 13.09 19.14 -7.60
C VAL A 118 13.27 17.71 -7.09
N ARG A 119 12.25 17.19 -6.43
CA ARG A 119 12.13 15.77 -6.09
C ARG A 119 10.78 15.25 -6.55
N TYR A 120 10.80 14.13 -7.25
CA TYR A 120 9.58 13.42 -7.62
C TYR A 120 9.26 12.37 -6.56
N ILE A 121 8.00 12.26 -6.20
CA ILE A 121 7.49 11.23 -5.30
C ILE A 121 6.18 10.75 -5.89
N THR A 122 6.07 9.46 -6.14
CA THR A 122 4.79 8.82 -6.47
C THR A 122 4.19 8.30 -5.17
N MET A 123 2.97 8.72 -4.84
CA MET A 123 2.23 8.21 -3.69
C MET A 123 0.96 7.53 -4.17
N ALA A 124 0.48 6.55 -3.40
CA ALA A 124 -0.85 6.01 -3.62
C ALA A 124 -1.91 7.09 -3.35
N GLY A 125 -2.83 7.28 -4.29
CA GLY A 125 -4.09 8.01 -4.06
C GLY A 125 -5.16 7.06 -3.50
N GLU A 126 -6.36 7.09 -4.07
CA GLU A 126 -7.39 6.06 -3.84
C GLU A 126 -7.04 4.77 -4.59
N TYR A 127 -6.10 4.00 -4.04
CA TYR A 127 -5.71 2.70 -4.60
C TYR A 127 -6.46 1.57 -3.90
N GLU A 128 -7.62 1.24 -4.47
CA GLU A 128 -8.56 0.26 -3.95
C GLU A 128 -8.72 -0.93 -4.92
N LEU A 129 -8.66 -2.17 -4.41
CA LEU A 129 -8.93 -3.39 -5.16
C LEU A 129 -10.15 -4.11 -4.57
N ARG A 130 -11.17 -4.35 -5.39
CA ARG A 130 -12.34 -5.13 -4.96
C ARG A 130 -12.08 -6.62 -5.12
N LEU A 131 -12.40 -7.38 -4.08
CA LEU A 131 -12.46 -8.84 -4.15
C LEU A 131 -13.70 -9.22 -4.96
N ILE A 132 -13.50 -9.87 -6.10
CA ILE A 132 -14.57 -10.43 -6.93
C ILE A 132 -15.02 -11.74 -6.27
#